data_AF-A0A7V7RNW0-F1
#
_entry.id   AF-A0A7V7RNW0-F1
#
_cell.length_a   1.000
_cell.length_b   1.000
_cell.length_c   1.000
_cell.angle_alpha   90.00
_cell.angle_beta   90.00
_cell.angle_gamma   90.00
#
_symmetry.space_group_name_H-M   'P 1'
#
loop_
_entity.id
_entity.type
_entity.pdbx_description
1 polymer ?
#
loop_
_entity_poly.entity_id
_entity_poly.type
_entity_poly.pdbx_seq_one_letter_code
_entity_poly.pdbx_strand_id
1 'polypeptide(L)'
;MDITEKVIPHIEKAVGLKLYDEQKRYLLNKHYHINGGRGVGRTVAYCIKLALSGGEPLNMSEPWEFSDYGDGSKKYAKFFFIKEFMRYRQMLKDYGFPVREVKYYLAV
;
A
#
# COMPACT_ATOMS: atom_id res chain seq x y z
N MET A 1 11.16 3.67 3.28
CA MET A 1 11.76 4.94 2.80
C MET A 1 10.80 6.10 3.06
N ASP A 2 11.30 7.33 3.13
CA ASP A 2 10.42 8.52 3.16
C ASP A 2 9.93 8.86 1.74
N ILE A 3 8.62 9.07 1.59
CA ILE A 3 8.03 9.47 0.32
C ILE A 3 8.07 10.99 0.22
N THR A 4 8.69 11.50 -0.84
CA THR A 4 8.80 12.94 -1.12
C THR A 4 8.08 13.28 -2.42
N GLU A 5 7.85 14.57 -2.68
CA GLU A 5 7.20 15.01 -3.92
C GLU A 5 7.96 14.56 -5.17
N LYS A 6 9.29 14.51 -5.10
CA LYS A 6 10.16 14.04 -6.19
C LYS A 6 9.95 12.55 -6.51
N VAL A 7 9.48 11.77 -5.55
CA VAL A 7 9.26 10.32 -5.70
C VAL A 7 7.87 10.02 -6.26
N ILE A 8 6.91 10.95 -6.15
CA ILE A 8 5.53 10.74 -6.63
C ILE A 8 5.46 10.36 -8.12
N PRO A 9 6.16 11.03 -9.07
CA PRO A 9 6.13 10.64 -10.48
C PRO A 9 6.67 9.23 -10.72
N HIS A 10 7.66 8.79 -9.95
CA HIS A 10 8.21 7.43 -10.03
C HIS A 10 7.22 6.39 -9.50
N ILE A 11 6.51 6.71 -8.42
CA ILE A 11 5.42 5.87 -7.91
C ILE A 11 4.33 5.74 -8.96
N GLU A 12 3.82 6.86 -9.50
CA GLU A 12 2.78 6.87 -10.55
C GLU A 12 3.20 6.04 -11.78
N LYS A 13 4.47 6.18 -12.21
CA LYS A 13 5.04 5.38 -13.30
C LYS A 13 5.11 3.89 -12.95
N ALA A 14 5.52 3.54 -11.74
CA ALA A 14 5.62 2.15 -11.28
C ALA A 14 4.24 1.48 -11.22
N VAL A 15 3.23 2.17 -10.68
CA VAL A 15 1.88 1.63 -10.50
C VAL A 15 0.97 1.80 -11.73
N GLY A 16 1.46 2.45 -12.79
CA GLY A 16 0.73 2.63 -14.05
C GLY A 16 -0.53 3.49 -13.94
N LEU A 17 -0.63 4.36 -12.93
CA LEU A 17 -1.77 5.26 -12.72
C LEU A 17 -1.33 6.61 -12.17
N LYS A 18 -2.14 7.64 -12.46
CA LYS A 18 -1.98 8.97 -11.86
C LYS A 18 -2.69 8.99 -10.50
N LEU A 19 -2.00 9.46 -9.47
CA LEU A 19 -2.57 9.58 -8.14
C LEU A 19 -3.39 10.87 -8.03
N TYR A 20 -4.52 10.80 -7.34
CA TYR A 20 -5.30 11.97 -6.95
C TYR A 20 -4.55 12.80 -5.90
N ASP A 21 -4.86 14.08 -5.79
CA ASP A 21 -4.17 14.99 -4.87
C ASP A 21 -4.31 14.55 -3.41
N GLU A 22 -5.45 13.99 -3.01
CA GLU A 22 -5.62 13.43 -1.67
C GLU A 22 -4.73 12.23 -1.39
N GLN A 23 -4.53 11.36 -2.40
CA GLN A 23 -3.61 10.22 -2.28
C GLN A 23 -2.17 10.71 -2.16
N LYS A 24 -1.78 11.72 -2.94
CA LYS A 24 -0.45 12.34 -2.83
C LYS A 24 -0.23 12.95 -1.46
N ARG A 25 -1.17 13.75 -0.96
CA ARG A 25 -1.13 14.31 0.40
C ARG A 25 -0.98 13.22 1.46
N TYR A 26 -1.70 12.12 1.31
CA TYR A 26 -1.60 10.97 2.21
C TYR A 26 -0.23 10.28 2.18
N LEU A 27 0.38 10.14 0.99
CA LEU A 27 1.72 9.56 0.87
C LEU A 27 2.79 10.47 1.49
N LEU A 28 2.68 11.79 1.28
CA LEU A 28 3.65 12.79 1.73
C LEU A 28 3.56 13.09 3.24
N ASN A 29 2.36 13.02 3.83
CA ASN A 29 2.13 13.38 5.22
C ASN A 29 1.79 12.14 6.07
N LYS A 30 2.63 11.87 7.08
CA LYS A 30 2.45 10.74 8.00
C LYS A 30 1.17 10.81 8.83
N HIS A 31 0.67 12.02 9.10
CA HIS A 31 -0.53 12.28 9.92
C HIS A 31 -1.78 12.64 9.11
N TYR A 32 -1.69 12.66 7.79
CA TYR A 32 -2.85 12.94 6.95
C TYR A 32 -3.72 11.70 6.79
N HIS A 33 -5.03 11.89 6.83
CA HIS A 33 -6.02 10.87 6.57
C HIS A 33 -6.82 11.25 5.33
N ILE A 34 -7.01 10.29 4.43
CA ILE A 34 -7.94 10.46 3.30
C ILE A 34 -9.35 10.37 3.86
N ASN A 35 -10.18 11.36 3.58
CA ASN A 35 -11.58 11.38 4.00
C ASN A 35 -12.31 10.14 3.44
N GLY A 36 -13.18 9.55 4.26
CA GLY A 36 -13.84 8.28 3.93
C GLY A 36 -14.75 8.34 2.70
N GLY A 37 -14.98 7.18 2.08
CA GLY A 37 -15.86 7.03 0.93
C GLY A 37 -15.46 5.81 0.10
N ARG A 38 -16.44 5.12 -0.51
CA ARG A 38 -16.13 4.09 -1.51
C ARG A 38 -15.66 4.74 -2.80
N GLY A 39 -14.65 4.15 -3.44
CA GLY A 39 -14.16 4.62 -4.76
C GLY A 39 -13.15 5.77 -4.73
N VAL A 40 -12.74 6.27 -3.55
CA VAL A 40 -11.77 7.39 -3.42
C VAL A 40 -10.30 6.95 -3.54
N GLY A 41 -10.05 5.65 -3.75
CA GLY A 41 -8.70 5.12 -3.91
C GLY A 41 -7.88 5.05 -2.61
N ARG A 42 -8.52 5.02 -1.42
CA ARG A 42 -7.84 4.90 -0.13
C ARG A 42 -6.97 3.65 -0.03
N THR A 43 -7.52 2.49 -0.39
CA THR A 43 -6.79 1.21 -0.31
C THR A 43 -5.55 1.21 -1.21
N VAL A 44 -5.62 1.84 -2.38
CA VAL A 44 -4.47 2.00 -3.29
C VAL A 44 -3.36 2.81 -2.62
N ALA A 45 -3.68 3.99 -2.10
CA ALA A 45 -2.71 4.85 -1.43
C ALA A 45 -2.13 4.17 -0.17
N TYR A 46 -2.96 3.44 0.58
CA TYR A 46 -2.52 2.67 1.74
C TYR A 46 -1.53 1.56 1.35
N CYS A 47 -1.86 0.75 0.34
CA CYS A 47 -0.99 -0.33 -0.13
C CYS A 47 0.38 0.19 -0.57
N ILE A 48 0.41 1.31 -1.32
CA ILE A 48 1.65 1.96 -1.75
C ILE A 48 2.46 2.44 -0.53
N LYS A 49 1.81 3.15 0.40
CA LYS A 49 2.47 3.66 1.61
C LYS A 49 3.04 2.53 2.46
N LEU A 50 2.28 1.46 2.65
CA LEU A 50 2.70 0.29 3.41
C LEU A 50 3.87 -0.43 2.71
N ALA A 51 3.79 -0.62 1.40
CA ALA A 51 4.85 -1.28 0.63
C ALA A 51 6.17 -0.50 0.67
N LEU A 52 6.12 0.83 0.67
CA LEU A 52 7.33 1.69 0.75
C LEU A 52 7.73 2.04 2.20
N SER A 53 6.96 1.62 3.20
CA SER A 53 7.26 1.87 4.61
C SER A 53 8.49 1.08 5.06
N GLY A 54 9.20 1.59 6.08
CA GLY A 54 10.19 0.80 6.80
C GLY A 54 9.54 -0.09 7.87
N GLY A 55 10.35 -0.93 8.51
CA GLY A 55 9.96 -1.76 9.65
C GLY A 55 10.02 -3.27 9.35
N GLU A 56 9.60 -4.06 10.34
CA GLU A 56 9.66 -5.52 10.32
C GLU A 56 8.90 -6.13 9.13
N PRO A 57 9.31 -7.31 8.62
CA PRO A 57 8.59 -8.01 7.57
C PRO A 57 7.12 -8.26 7.92
N LEU A 58 6.22 -8.01 6.98
CA LEU A 58 4.78 -8.15 7.18
C LEU A 58 4.37 -9.63 7.22
N ASN A 59 3.56 -10.00 8.21
CA ASN A 59 3.06 -11.35 8.38
C ASN A 59 1.87 -11.65 7.46
N MET A 60 2.10 -12.26 6.31
CA MET A 60 1.04 -12.49 5.32
C MET A 60 0.01 -13.54 5.75
N SER A 61 0.24 -14.32 6.82
CA SER A 61 -0.79 -15.19 7.38
C SER A 61 -1.84 -14.42 8.20
N GLU A 62 -1.51 -13.19 8.62
CA GLU A 62 -2.32 -12.36 9.52
C GLU A 62 -2.55 -10.94 8.96
N PRO A 63 -3.11 -10.81 7.74
CA PRO A 63 -3.25 -9.50 7.10
C PRO A 63 -4.17 -8.52 7.81
N TRP A 64 -5.01 -8.98 8.74
CA TRP A 64 -5.88 -8.12 9.53
C TRP A 64 -5.09 -7.23 10.50
N GLU A 65 -3.83 -7.54 10.78
CA GLU A 65 -2.96 -6.69 11.61
C GLU A 65 -2.48 -5.42 10.90
N PHE A 66 -2.53 -5.41 9.56
CA PHE A 66 -2.03 -4.29 8.75
C PHE A 66 -2.93 -3.92 7.58
N SER A 67 -4.15 -4.44 7.49
CA SER A 67 -5.11 -4.01 6.47
C SER A 67 -5.59 -2.58 6.74
N ASP A 68 -5.95 -1.85 5.68
CA ASP A 68 -6.47 -0.49 5.80
C ASP A 68 -7.86 -0.40 6.46
N TYR A 69 -8.51 -1.54 6.66
CA TYR A 69 -9.81 -1.66 7.30
C TYR A 69 -9.64 -2.21 8.73
N GLY A 70 -9.91 -1.36 9.72
CA GLY A 70 -9.83 -1.68 11.15
C GLY A 70 -11.10 -2.32 11.73
N ASP A 71 -12.08 -2.69 10.91
CA ASP A 71 -13.34 -3.30 11.35
C ASP A 71 -13.22 -4.80 11.69
N GLY A 72 -12.02 -5.37 11.55
CA GLY A 72 -11.75 -6.78 11.88
C GLY A 72 -12.27 -7.77 10.84
N SER A 73 -12.66 -7.35 9.64
CA SER A 73 -13.07 -8.27 8.57
C SER A 73 -11.87 -9.07 8.05
N LYS A 74 -11.55 -10.18 8.75
CA LYS A 74 -10.50 -11.14 8.34
C LYS A 74 -10.72 -11.62 6.91
N LYS A 75 -11.97 -11.69 6.44
CA LYS A 75 -12.33 -12.05 5.06
C LYS A 75 -11.85 -10.98 4.08
N TYR A 76 -12.14 -9.70 4.33
CA TYR A 76 -11.65 -8.61 3.49
C TYR A 76 -10.12 -8.60 3.43
N ALA A 77 -9.47 -8.69 4.60
CA ALA A 77 -8.02 -8.69 4.71
C ALA A 77 -7.36 -9.83 3.90
N LYS A 78 -7.88 -11.06 4.05
CA LYS A 78 -7.33 -12.26 3.39
C LYS A 78 -7.55 -12.28 1.88
N PHE A 79 -8.73 -11.91 1.40
CA PHE A 79 -9.10 -12.15 0.00
C PHE A 79 -8.90 -10.94 -0.90
N PHE A 80 -9.25 -9.74 -0.42
CA PHE A 80 -9.17 -8.53 -1.24
C PHE A 80 -7.88 -7.77 -0.96
N PHE A 81 -7.63 -7.43 0.31
CA PHE A 81 -6.53 -6.54 0.68
C PHE A 81 -5.16 -7.14 0.34
N ILE A 82 -4.88 -8.40 0.71
CA ILE A 82 -3.61 -9.06 0.37
C ILE A 82 -3.35 -9.02 -1.14
N LYS A 83 -4.37 -9.32 -1.96
CA LYS A 83 -4.22 -9.35 -3.41
C LYS A 83 -3.83 -7.98 -3.96
N GLU A 84 -4.51 -6.93 -3.49
CA GLU A 84 -4.21 -5.55 -3.87
C GLU A 84 -2.83 -5.11 -3.36
N PHE A 85 -2.51 -5.38 -2.11
CA PHE A 85 -1.22 -5.07 -1.52
C PHE A 85 -0.08 -5.73 -2.30
N MET A 86 -0.17 -7.02 -2.59
CA MET A 86 0.86 -7.74 -3.33
C MET A 86 0.98 -7.26 -4.77
N ARG A 87 -0.12 -6.90 -5.42
CA ARG A 87 -0.11 -6.29 -6.76
C ARG A 87 0.73 -5.02 -6.77
N TYR A 88 0.40 -4.04 -5.93
CA TYR A 88 1.13 -2.77 -5.90
C TYR A 88 2.56 -2.94 -5.39
N ARG A 89 2.78 -3.80 -4.39
CA ARG A 89 4.13 -4.11 -3.91
C ARG A 89 4.99 -4.69 -5.02
N GLN A 90 4.48 -5.62 -5.81
CA GLN A 90 5.24 -6.23 -6.91
C GLN A 90 5.55 -5.19 -7.99
N MET A 91 4.58 -4.37 -8.40
CA MET A 91 4.81 -3.29 -9.38
C MET A 91 5.88 -2.29 -8.91
N LEU A 92 5.87 -1.92 -7.63
CA LEU A 92 6.89 -1.05 -7.04
C LEU A 92 8.26 -1.74 -7.01
N LYS A 93 8.30 -3.03 -6.65
CA LYS A 93 9.53 -3.83 -6.62
C LYS A 93 10.14 -3.99 -8.01
N ASP A 94 9.33 -4.29 -9.01
CA ASP A 94 9.76 -4.45 -10.41
C ASP A 94 10.30 -3.14 -10.99
N TYR A 95 9.78 -2.01 -10.53
CA TYR A 95 10.31 -0.69 -10.87
C TYR A 95 11.66 -0.38 -10.18
N GLY A 96 12.04 -1.15 -9.15
CA GLY A 96 13.30 -0.99 -8.42
C GLY A 96 13.17 -0.26 -7.07
N PHE A 97 11.95 -0.06 -6.55
CA PHE A 97 11.81 0.51 -5.21
C PHE A 97 12.22 -0.49 -4.11
N PRO A 98 12.83 -0.02 -3.01
CA PRO A 98 13.07 -0.83 -1.83
C PRO A 98 11.75 -1.05 -1.08
N VAL A 99 11.03 -2.12 -1.45
CA VAL A 99 9.76 -2.47 -0.82
C VAL A 99 9.97 -3.24 0.49
N ARG A 100 9.08 -3.03 1.45
CA ARG A 100 9.05 -3.73 2.73
C ARG A 100 8.96 -5.24 2.52
N GLU A 101 9.72 -6.00 3.30
CA GLU A 101 9.71 -7.46 3.20
C GLU A 101 8.40 -8.08 3.69
N VAL A 102 8.10 -9.27 3.17
CA VAL A 102 6.93 -10.06 3.54
C VAL A 102 7.36 -11.48 3.91
N LYS A 103 6.68 -12.10 4.87
CA LYS A 103 6.92 -13.48 5.29
C LYS A 103 5.65 -14.31 5.16
N TYR A 104 5.83 -15.62 4.96
CA TYR A 104 4.74 -16.61 4.84
C TYR A 104 3.77 -16.34 3.67
N TYR A 105 4.24 -15.66 2.63
CA TYR A 105 3.50 -15.53 1.38
C TYR A 105 3.78 -16.74 0.50
N LEU A 106 2.77 -17.60 0.30
CA LEU A 106 2.83 -18.63 -0.72
C LEU A 106 2.27 -18.02 -2.01
N ALA A 107 3.15 -17.77 -2.99
CA ALA A 107 2.72 -17.49 -4.35
C ALA A 107 2.13 -18.80 -4.89
N VAL A 108 0.80 -18.86 -4.98
CA VAL A 108 0.06 -19.96 -5.63
C VAL A 108 -0.05 -19.64 -7.10
#